data_AF-A0A354BGZ4-F1
#
_entry.id   AF-A0A354BGZ4-F1
#
_cell.length_a   1.000
_cell.length_b   1.000
_cell.length_c   1.000
_cell.angle_alpha   90.00
_cell.angle_beta   90.00
_cell.angle_gamma   90.00
#
_symmetry.space_group_name_H-M   'P 1'
#
loop_
_entity.id
_entity.type
_entity.pdbx_description
1 polymer ?
#
loop_
_entity_poly.entity_id
_entity_poly.type
_entity_poly.pdbx_seq_one_letter_code
_entity_poly.pdbx_strand_id
1 'polypeptide(L)'
;MILAWHKPLRGLLPCYTFGGVYRDCQDVVVARQVAHVCGQPHEVIKAGEEFLSRFHHYAERAVYLTDGCVDVRRASDLYLNERARTIAPIRMTGNYGSEVLRGVRAFKPSRPLSGLFSQDALSYFNQAEETYHSLLLGHPVSFAVFKQAPWHHYGLLALEETQVSVRSPYLDNDLVQTVFRAPKSALATYDVCLNLIADGSSVLRDIPTDRGVGREGLGGKVLRKWEETLVKAEYAYDYGMPQWLARINHAVSILHLERVFLGRHKFNHYRVW
;
A
#
# COMPACT_ATOMS: atom_id res chain seq x y z
N MET A 1 9.34 -8.16 8.92
CA MET A 1 8.85 -8.73 10.19
C MET A 1 8.40 -10.17 10.04
N ILE A 2 7.35 -10.48 9.26
CA ILE A 2 6.82 -11.87 9.10
C ILE A 2 7.94 -12.88 8.81
N LEU A 3 8.74 -12.67 7.76
CA LEU A 3 9.83 -13.58 7.39
C LEU A 3 10.97 -13.65 8.42
N ALA A 4 11.17 -12.60 9.22
CA ALA A 4 12.18 -12.59 10.27
C ALA A 4 11.83 -13.57 11.42
N TRP A 5 10.55 -13.81 11.65
CA TRP A 5 10.06 -14.69 12.72
C TRP A 5 9.59 -16.05 12.22
N HIS A 6 9.00 -16.12 11.02
CA HIS A 6 8.51 -17.39 10.47
C HIS A 6 9.65 -18.35 10.10
N LYS A 7 10.79 -17.81 9.65
CA LYS A 7 12.02 -18.58 9.32
C LYS A 7 11.73 -19.86 8.52
N PRO A 8 11.03 -19.77 7.37
CA PRO A 8 10.71 -20.96 6.58
C PRO A 8 11.98 -21.65 6.09
N LEU A 9 11.91 -22.97 5.92
CA LEU A 9 12.98 -23.71 5.24
C LEU A 9 13.17 -23.17 3.83
N ARG A 10 14.41 -23.23 3.34
CA ARG A 10 14.77 -22.71 2.01
C ARG A 10 13.92 -23.34 0.93
N GLY A 11 13.43 -22.52 0.01
CA GLY A 11 12.63 -22.97 -1.13
C GLY A 11 11.16 -23.31 -0.82
N LEU A 12 10.73 -23.34 0.45
CA LEU A 12 9.40 -23.84 0.81
C LEU A 12 8.29 -22.78 0.80
N LEU A 13 8.65 -21.49 0.85
CA LEU A 13 7.68 -20.41 0.89
C LEU A 13 7.77 -19.55 -0.37
N PRO A 14 6.88 -19.74 -1.36
CA PRO A 14 6.86 -18.88 -2.53
C PRO A 14 6.52 -17.45 -2.15
N CYS A 15 7.37 -16.53 -2.58
CA CYS A 15 7.19 -15.09 -2.37
C CYS A 15 6.87 -14.43 -3.71
N TYR A 16 6.01 -13.42 -3.70
CA TYR A 16 5.72 -12.65 -4.89
C TYR A 16 5.53 -11.17 -4.56
N THR A 17 5.64 -10.33 -5.59
CA THR A 17 5.37 -8.90 -5.50
C THR A 17 4.70 -8.43 -6.78
N PHE A 18 3.81 -7.46 -6.67
CA PHE A 18 3.17 -6.85 -7.84
C PHE A 18 4.12 -5.81 -8.45
N GLY A 19 4.31 -5.91 -9.76
CA GLY A 19 5.23 -5.07 -10.54
C GLY A 19 4.51 -4.30 -11.64
N GLY A 20 5.07 -3.17 -12.02
CA GLY A 20 4.53 -2.30 -13.08
C GLY A 20 5.19 -2.56 -14.42
N VAL A 21 4.72 -1.85 -15.45
CA VAL A 21 5.28 -1.91 -16.82
C VAL A 21 6.61 -1.20 -16.98
N TYR A 22 6.87 -0.13 -16.20
CA TYR A 22 8.00 0.75 -16.47
C TYR A 22 9.34 0.19 -15.97
N ARG A 23 9.35 -0.32 -14.74
CA ARG A 23 10.53 -0.79 -14.02
C ARG A 23 10.11 -1.52 -12.76
N ASP A 24 11.09 -2.16 -12.12
CA ASP A 24 10.92 -2.62 -10.75
C ASP A 24 10.80 -1.41 -9.82
N CYS A 25 9.68 -1.33 -9.12
CA CYS A 25 9.51 -0.37 -8.02
C CYS A 25 10.27 -0.85 -6.78
N GLN A 26 10.37 0.03 -5.79
CA GLN A 26 11.14 -0.22 -4.58
C GLN A 26 10.56 -1.41 -3.78
N ASP A 27 9.25 -1.65 -3.84
CA ASP A 27 8.65 -2.86 -3.26
C ASP A 27 9.23 -4.14 -3.88
N VAL A 28 9.38 -4.17 -5.21
CA VAL A 28 9.99 -5.32 -5.91
C VAL A 28 11.46 -5.48 -5.53
N VAL A 29 12.21 -4.38 -5.45
CA VAL A 29 13.62 -4.40 -5.06
C VAL A 29 13.80 -4.94 -3.64
N VAL A 30 13.05 -4.40 -2.68
CA VAL A 30 13.12 -4.80 -1.27
C VAL A 30 12.64 -6.24 -1.10
N ALA A 31 11.53 -6.62 -1.72
CA ALA A 31 11.00 -7.98 -1.61
C ALA A 31 11.98 -9.03 -2.17
N ARG A 32 12.65 -8.73 -3.29
CA ARG A 32 13.68 -9.61 -3.86
C ARG A 32 14.87 -9.79 -2.92
N GLN A 33 15.34 -8.71 -2.30
CA GLN A 33 16.42 -8.75 -1.31
C GLN A 33 16.02 -9.60 -0.10
N VAL A 34 14.82 -9.37 0.44
CA VAL A 34 14.28 -10.12 1.58
C VAL A 34 14.14 -11.61 1.25
N ALA A 35 13.54 -11.96 0.10
CA ALA A 35 13.39 -13.34 -0.33
C ALA A 35 14.74 -14.03 -0.53
N HIS A 36 15.71 -13.34 -1.14
CA HIS A 36 17.08 -13.83 -1.32
C HIS A 36 17.75 -14.14 0.02
N VAL A 37 17.70 -13.21 0.99
CA VAL A 37 18.26 -13.42 2.34
C VAL A 37 17.57 -14.60 3.05
N CYS A 38 16.25 -14.77 2.86
CA CYS A 38 15.50 -15.88 3.42
C CYS A 38 15.65 -17.20 2.63
N GLY A 39 16.38 -17.21 1.51
CA GLY A 39 16.52 -18.38 0.63
C GLY A 39 15.19 -18.86 0.03
N GLN A 40 14.28 -17.93 -0.28
CA GLN A 40 12.95 -18.21 -0.83
C GLN A 40 12.87 -17.80 -2.30
N PRO A 41 12.07 -18.51 -3.13
CA PRO A 41 11.84 -18.11 -4.51
C PRO A 41 10.98 -16.83 -4.53
N HIS A 42 11.28 -15.94 -5.48
CA HIS A 42 10.58 -14.66 -5.63
C HIS A 42 10.13 -14.46 -7.09
N GLU A 43 8.85 -14.17 -7.26
CA GLU A 43 8.25 -13.88 -8.57
C GLU A 43 7.66 -12.45 -8.60
N VAL A 44 7.80 -11.77 -9.73
CA VAL A 44 7.18 -10.46 -9.96
C VAL A 44 6.00 -10.62 -10.90
N ILE A 45 4.79 -10.39 -10.40
CA ILE A 45 3.56 -10.43 -11.19
C ILE A 45 3.32 -9.05 -11.78
N LYS A 46 3.47 -8.90 -13.09
CA LYS A 46 3.38 -7.61 -13.77
C LYS A 46 1.96 -7.29 -14.23
N ALA A 47 1.44 -6.13 -13.85
CA ALA A 47 0.28 -5.53 -14.50
C ALA A 47 0.76 -4.73 -15.72
N GLY A 48 0.55 -5.28 -16.93
CA GLY A 48 1.02 -4.67 -18.18
C GLY A 48 0.09 -4.84 -19.36
N GLU A 49 0.62 -4.93 -20.58
CA GLU A 49 -0.17 -4.98 -21.82
C GLU A 49 -1.26 -6.07 -21.80
N GLU A 50 -0.96 -7.23 -21.23
CA GLU A 50 -1.95 -8.31 -21.09
C GLU A 50 -3.14 -7.89 -20.22
N PHE A 51 -2.88 -7.22 -19.09
CA PHE A 51 -3.95 -6.64 -18.26
C PHE A 51 -4.72 -5.56 -19.03
N LEU A 52 -4.01 -4.62 -19.67
CA LEU A 52 -4.61 -3.49 -20.36
C LEU A 52 -5.52 -3.93 -21.52
N SER A 53 -5.08 -4.91 -22.31
CA SER A 53 -5.88 -5.49 -23.40
C SER A 53 -7.19 -6.12 -22.93
N ARG A 54 -7.26 -6.49 -21.64
CA ARG A 54 -8.42 -7.12 -20.99
C ARG A 54 -9.01 -6.24 -19.89
N PHE A 55 -8.71 -4.94 -19.88
CA PHE A 55 -9.15 -4.05 -18.81
C PHE A 55 -10.67 -4.10 -18.60
N HIS A 56 -11.46 -4.06 -19.68
CA HIS A 56 -12.92 -4.11 -19.62
C HIS A 56 -13.43 -5.35 -18.87
N HIS A 57 -12.85 -6.53 -19.14
CA HIS A 57 -13.16 -7.79 -18.48
C HIS A 57 -12.89 -7.72 -16.97
N TYR A 58 -11.75 -7.16 -16.57
CA TYR A 58 -11.40 -7.04 -15.15
C TYR A 58 -12.17 -5.92 -14.43
N ALA A 59 -12.50 -4.84 -15.13
CA ALA A 59 -13.26 -3.72 -14.61
C ALA A 59 -14.69 -4.13 -14.24
N GLU A 60 -15.40 -4.80 -15.15
CA GLU A 60 -16.75 -5.31 -14.91
C GLU A 60 -16.75 -6.33 -13.76
N ARG A 61 -15.83 -7.29 -13.80
CA ARG A 61 -15.74 -8.33 -12.77
C ARG A 61 -15.39 -7.77 -11.40
N ALA A 62 -14.54 -6.76 -11.29
CA ALA A 62 -14.20 -6.17 -9.99
C ALA A 62 -15.44 -5.59 -9.29
N VAL A 63 -16.29 -4.88 -10.04
CA VAL A 63 -17.56 -4.33 -9.53
C VAL A 63 -18.51 -5.48 -9.19
N TYR A 64 -18.71 -6.43 -10.11
CA TYR A 64 -19.65 -7.54 -9.93
C TYR A 64 -19.30 -8.44 -8.74
N LEU A 65 -18.04 -8.87 -8.64
CA LEU A 65 -17.58 -9.81 -7.60
C LEU A 65 -17.63 -9.23 -6.18
N THR A 66 -17.74 -7.91 -6.06
CA THR A 66 -17.76 -7.22 -4.77
C THR A 66 -19.10 -6.55 -4.48
N ASP A 67 -20.13 -6.82 -5.30
CA ASP A 67 -21.44 -6.18 -5.20
C ASP A 67 -21.34 -4.64 -5.13
N GLY A 68 -20.45 -4.07 -5.96
CA GLY A 68 -20.21 -2.63 -6.01
C GLY A 68 -19.36 -2.06 -4.87
N CYS A 69 -18.79 -2.87 -3.98
CA CYS A 69 -17.90 -2.37 -2.91
C CYS A 69 -16.57 -1.83 -3.44
N VAL A 70 -16.17 -2.16 -4.67
CA VAL A 70 -15.05 -1.52 -5.37
C VAL A 70 -15.45 -1.00 -6.74
N ASP A 71 -14.72 0.01 -7.19
CA ASP A 71 -14.84 0.54 -8.56
C ASP A 71 -13.76 -0.02 -9.50
N VAL A 72 -13.84 0.39 -10.77
CA VAL A 72 -12.97 -0.06 -11.86
C VAL A 72 -11.47 0.18 -11.63
N ARG A 73 -11.08 1.07 -10.70
CA ARG A 73 -9.66 1.29 -10.34
C ARG A 73 -9.02 0.04 -9.71
N ARG A 74 -9.84 -0.88 -9.20
CA ARG A 74 -9.41 -2.16 -8.62
C ARG A 74 -9.32 -3.30 -9.63
N ALA A 75 -9.54 -3.04 -10.93
CA ALA A 75 -9.40 -4.05 -11.99
C ALA A 75 -8.01 -4.73 -11.98
N SER A 76 -6.94 -3.96 -11.76
CA SER A 76 -5.59 -4.53 -11.66
C SER A 76 -5.38 -5.38 -10.44
N ASP A 77 -5.99 -5.02 -9.30
CA ASP A 77 -5.94 -5.83 -8.10
C ASP A 77 -6.56 -7.21 -8.39
N LEU A 78 -7.69 -7.28 -9.10
CA LEU A 78 -8.30 -8.55 -9.52
C LEU A 78 -7.36 -9.37 -10.42
N TYR A 79 -6.84 -8.76 -11.50
CA TYR A 79 -5.91 -9.42 -12.43
C TYR A 79 -4.67 -9.98 -11.74
N LEU A 80 -4.09 -9.21 -10.82
CA LEU A 80 -2.88 -9.58 -10.09
C LEU A 80 -3.15 -10.71 -9.09
N ASN A 81 -4.30 -10.66 -8.40
CA ASN A 81 -4.67 -11.72 -7.46
C ASN A 81 -5.07 -13.03 -8.17
N GLU A 82 -5.67 -12.97 -9.37
CA GLU A 82 -5.94 -14.15 -10.21
C GLU A 82 -4.64 -14.90 -10.55
N ARG A 83 -3.55 -14.17 -10.82
CA ARG A 83 -2.20 -14.73 -11.01
C ARG A 83 -1.56 -15.17 -9.70
N ALA A 84 -1.70 -14.38 -8.64
CA ALA A 84 -1.15 -14.74 -7.34
C ALA A 84 -1.68 -16.10 -6.85
N ARG A 85 -2.94 -16.42 -7.18
CA ARG A 85 -3.56 -17.73 -6.89
C ARG A 85 -2.80 -18.89 -7.53
N THR A 86 -2.19 -18.72 -8.70
CA THR A 86 -1.42 -19.79 -9.37
C THR A 86 -0.09 -20.07 -8.66
N ILE A 87 0.40 -19.11 -7.88
CA ILE A 87 1.59 -19.26 -7.03
C ILE A 87 1.21 -19.89 -5.70
N ALA A 88 0.23 -19.30 -5.00
CA ALA A 88 -0.25 -19.78 -3.71
C ALA A 88 -1.72 -19.40 -3.47
N PRO A 89 -2.62 -20.37 -3.20
CA PRO A 89 -4.03 -20.09 -2.93
C PRO A 89 -4.27 -19.43 -1.56
N ILE A 90 -3.31 -19.51 -0.65
CA ILE A 90 -3.33 -18.87 0.67
C ILE A 90 -2.20 -17.84 0.71
N ARG A 91 -2.53 -16.56 0.86
CA ARG A 91 -1.56 -15.47 0.99
C ARG A 91 -1.43 -15.06 2.45
N MET A 92 -0.20 -15.09 2.97
CA MET A 92 0.16 -14.30 4.15
C MET A 92 0.65 -12.91 3.71
N THR A 93 0.09 -11.84 4.27
CA THR A 93 0.40 -10.45 3.90
C THR A 93 0.76 -9.61 5.12
N GLY A 94 1.49 -8.50 4.87
CA GLY A 94 1.79 -7.49 5.87
C GLY A 94 0.72 -6.41 6.06
N ASN A 95 -0.43 -6.52 5.38
CA ASN A 95 -1.54 -5.56 5.49
C ASN A 95 -1.93 -5.30 6.95
N TYR A 96 -2.34 -4.08 7.26
CA TYR A 96 -2.75 -3.62 8.60
C TYR A 96 -1.63 -3.48 9.63
N GLY A 97 -0.39 -3.91 9.32
CA GLY A 97 0.73 -3.75 10.24
C GLY A 97 1.04 -2.30 10.58
N SER A 98 0.90 -1.38 9.62
CA SER A 98 1.16 0.04 9.86
C SER A 98 0.06 0.73 10.66
N GLU A 99 -1.17 0.27 10.48
CA GLU A 99 -2.38 0.74 11.12
C GLU A 99 -2.40 0.34 12.58
N VAL A 100 -2.10 -0.94 12.86
CA VAL A 100 -2.08 -1.49 14.22
C VAL A 100 -0.82 -1.02 14.95
N LEU A 101 0.37 -1.22 14.39
CA LEU A 101 1.64 -0.97 15.10
C LEU A 101 2.08 0.50 15.09
N ARG A 102 1.52 1.34 14.21
CA ARG A 102 1.92 2.77 14.11
C ARG A 102 0.76 3.75 14.00
N GLY A 103 -0.48 3.28 14.12
CA GLY A 103 -1.66 4.16 14.04
C GLY A 103 -1.82 4.88 12.70
N VAL A 104 -1.29 4.31 11.60
CA VAL A 104 -1.39 4.93 10.27
C VAL A 104 -2.84 5.01 9.83
N ARG A 105 -3.23 6.17 9.29
CA ARG A 105 -4.56 6.45 8.76
C ARG A 105 -4.49 6.49 7.25
N ALA A 106 -5.29 5.66 6.59
CA ALA A 106 -5.25 5.48 5.14
C ALA A 106 -6.01 6.58 4.37
N PHE A 107 -6.97 7.24 5.02
CA PHE A 107 -7.82 8.25 4.40
C PHE A 107 -8.14 9.38 5.38
N LYS A 108 -8.55 10.53 4.84
CA LYS A 108 -9.02 11.71 5.58
C LYS A 108 -10.12 12.40 4.76
N PRO A 109 -11.04 13.15 5.40
CA PRO A 109 -11.99 13.98 4.67
C PRO A 109 -11.23 14.98 3.78
N SER A 110 -11.78 15.22 2.59
CA SER A 110 -11.31 16.22 1.65
C SER A 110 -12.48 17.05 1.17
N ARG A 111 -12.32 18.38 1.17
CA ARG A 111 -13.37 19.26 0.67
C ARG A 111 -13.51 19.12 -0.85
N PRO A 112 -14.73 19.10 -1.39
CA PRO A 112 -14.94 19.09 -2.82
C PRO A 112 -14.48 20.42 -3.44
N LEU A 113 -14.29 20.42 -4.76
CA LEU A 113 -14.03 21.65 -5.51
C LEU A 113 -15.21 22.61 -5.36
N SER A 114 -14.92 23.89 -5.06
CA SER A 114 -15.93 24.92 -4.92
C SER A 114 -16.76 25.06 -6.20
N GLY A 115 -18.10 25.15 -6.05
CA GLY A 115 -19.03 25.28 -7.17
C GLY A 115 -19.40 23.97 -7.87
N LEU A 116 -18.83 22.82 -7.48
CA LEU A 116 -19.18 21.52 -8.06
C LEU A 116 -20.50 20.95 -7.50
N PHE A 117 -20.86 21.32 -6.27
CA PHE A 117 -22.05 20.84 -5.57
C PHE A 117 -22.95 22.02 -5.14
N SER A 118 -24.24 21.75 -4.96
CA SER A 118 -25.19 22.72 -4.40
C SER A 118 -24.81 23.09 -2.96
N GLN A 119 -25.31 24.24 -2.49
CA GLN A 119 -25.06 24.69 -1.12
C GLN A 119 -25.62 23.72 -0.08
N ASP A 120 -26.77 23.11 -0.35
CA ASP A 120 -27.39 22.12 0.53
C ASP A 120 -26.49 20.90 0.77
N ALA A 121 -25.75 20.48 -0.27
CA ALA A 121 -24.79 19.38 -0.17
C ALA A 121 -23.58 19.72 0.72
N LEU A 122 -23.21 21.00 0.87
CA LEU A 122 -22.06 21.43 1.68
C LEU A 122 -22.23 21.09 3.17
N SER A 123 -23.48 21.12 3.66
CA SER A 123 -23.79 20.76 5.05
C SER A 123 -23.37 19.31 5.37
N TYR A 124 -23.63 18.37 4.46
CA TYR A 124 -23.26 16.97 4.62
C TYR A 124 -21.74 16.75 4.60
N PHE A 125 -20.98 17.51 3.79
CA PHE A 125 -19.52 17.42 3.81
C PHE A 125 -18.93 17.90 5.14
N ASN A 126 -19.46 18.98 5.71
CA ASN A 126 -19.06 19.44 7.04
C ASN A 126 -19.41 18.41 8.11
N GLN A 127 -20.61 17.85 8.07
CA GLN A 127 -21.04 16.80 8.99
C GLN A 127 -20.15 15.54 8.90
N ALA A 128 -19.74 15.16 7.68
CA ALA A 128 -18.82 14.04 7.48
C ALA A 128 -17.41 14.33 8.06
N GLU A 129 -16.91 15.57 7.92
CA GLU A 129 -15.65 16.02 8.52
C GLU A 129 -15.73 15.95 10.05
N GLU A 130 -16.79 16.49 10.67
CA GLU A 130 -17.05 16.43 12.11
C GLU A 130 -17.17 14.99 12.62
N THR A 131 -17.94 14.16 11.90
CA THR A 131 -18.11 12.73 12.22
C THR A 131 -16.74 12.07 12.22
N TYR A 132 -15.96 12.23 11.16
CA TYR A 132 -14.61 11.67 11.08
C TYR A 132 -13.72 12.15 12.24
N HIS A 133 -13.72 13.45 12.56
CA HIS A 133 -12.97 13.98 13.70
C HIS A 133 -13.36 13.34 15.03
N SER A 134 -14.66 13.18 15.29
CA SER A 134 -15.14 12.51 16.51
C SER A 134 -14.67 11.05 16.61
N LEU A 135 -14.63 10.32 15.48
CA LEU A 135 -14.17 8.93 15.44
C LEU A 135 -12.68 8.81 15.80
N LEU A 136 -11.88 9.86 15.54
CA LEU A 136 -10.45 9.92 15.82
C LEU A 136 -10.11 10.25 17.28
N LEU A 137 -11.07 10.71 18.09
CA LEU A 137 -10.86 10.97 19.52
C LEU A 137 -10.66 9.68 20.33
N GLY A 138 -11.10 8.54 19.79
CA GLY A 138 -10.91 7.23 20.40
C GLY A 138 -9.47 6.70 20.30
N HIS A 139 -9.26 5.48 20.79
CA HIS A 139 -7.97 4.82 20.70
C HIS A 139 -7.58 4.54 19.24
N PRO A 140 -6.34 4.84 18.79
CA PRO A 140 -5.94 4.69 17.39
C PRO A 140 -6.05 3.24 16.89
N VAL A 141 -5.71 2.25 17.73
CA VAL A 141 -5.87 0.82 17.38
C VAL A 141 -7.34 0.47 17.20
N SER A 142 -8.25 0.96 18.05
CA SER A 142 -9.68 0.72 17.89
C SER A 142 -10.21 1.33 16.60
N PHE A 143 -9.75 2.54 16.24
CA PHE A 143 -10.08 3.14 14.94
C PHE A 143 -9.57 2.26 13.78
N ALA A 144 -8.34 1.77 13.85
CA ALA A 144 -7.76 0.91 12.82
C ALA A 144 -8.58 -0.38 12.60
N VAL A 145 -8.84 -1.14 13.67
CA VAL A 145 -9.41 -2.49 13.56
C VAL A 145 -10.95 -2.52 13.46
N PHE A 146 -11.66 -1.55 14.03
CA PHE A 146 -13.14 -1.54 14.03
C PHE A 146 -13.77 -0.55 13.05
N LYS A 147 -12.98 0.37 12.46
CA LYS A 147 -13.50 1.39 11.54
C LYS A 147 -12.75 1.38 10.22
N GLN A 148 -11.45 1.68 10.23
CA GLN A 148 -10.67 1.81 8.99
C GLN A 148 -10.64 0.50 8.18
N ALA A 149 -10.24 -0.60 8.80
CA ALA A 149 -10.18 -1.89 8.12
C ALA A 149 -11.56 -2.37 7.62
N PRO A 150 -12.59 -2.51 8.48
CA PRO A 150 -13.87 -3.05 8.04
C PRO A 150 -14.69 -2.08 7.18
N TRP A 151 -14.60 -0.77 7.36
CA TRP A 151 -15.46 0.16 6.59
C TRP A 151 -14.83 0.59 5.26
N HIS A 152 -13.50 0.69 5.19
CA HIS A 152 -12.83 1.26 4.03
C HIS A 152 -11.94 0.28 3.26
N HIS A 153 -11.47 -0.79 3.90
CA HIS A 153 -10.66 -1.81 3.22
C HIS A 153 -11.45 -3.07 2.89
N TYR A 154 -12.71 -3.20 3.33
CA TYR A 154 -13.56 -4.36 3.06
C TYR A 154 -13.73 -4.66 1.58
N GLY A 155 -14.02 -3.64 0.74
CA GLY A 155 -14.17 -3.87 -0.70
C GLY A 155 -12.92 -4.50 -1.34
N LEU A 156 -11.73 -4.05 -0.93
CA LEU A 156 -10.47 -4.65 -1.39
C LEU A 156 -10.30 -6.08 -0.86
N LEU A 157 -10.58 -6.32 0.43
CA LEU A 157 -10.53 -7.65 1.01
C LEU A 157 -11.49 -8.62 0.29
N ALA A 158 -12.74 -8.20 0.08
CA ALA A 158 -13.75 -8.99 -0.63
C ALA A 158 -13.30 -9.35 -2.05
N LEU A 159 -12.70 -8.39 -2.77
CA LEU A 159 -12.13 -8.64 -4.09
C LEU A 159 -11.00 -9.67 -4.03
N GLU A 160 -10.06 -9.50 -3.11
CA GLU A 160 -8.92 -10.41 -2.93
C GLU A 160 -9.38 -11.82 -2.58
N GLU A 161 -10.37 -11.96 -1.69
CA GLU A 161 -10.91 -13.24 -1.24
C GLU A 161 -11.68 -14.00 -2.32
N THR A 162 -12.08 -13.33 -3.41
CA THR A 162 -12.59 -14.04 -4.60
C THR A 162 -11.51 -14.85 -5.32
N GLN A 163 -10.23 -14.49 -5.12
CA GLN A 163 -9.09 -15.12 -5.79
C GLN A 163 -8.21 -15.93 -4.83
N VAL A 164 -7.88 -15.40 -3.65
CA VAL A 164 -6.94 -15.98 -2.68
C VAL A 164 -7.45 -15.88 -1.25
N SER A 165 -7.15 -16.87 -0.41
CA SER A 165 -7.41 -16.77 1.04
C SER A 165 -6.37 -15.86 1.70
N VAL A 166 -6.77 -14.67 2.15
CA VAL A 166 -5.87 -13.69 2.75
C VAL A 166 -5.71 -13.93 4.26
N ARG A 167 -4.48 -13.85 4.75
CA ARG A 167 -4.14 -13.89 6.18
C ARG A 167 -3.20 -12.75 6.52
N SER A 168 -3.57 -11.95 7.52
CA SER A 168 -2.69 -10.93 8.10
C SER A 168 -2.46 -11.23 9.59
N PRO A 169 -1.23 -11.59 9.99
CA PRO A 169 -0.88 -11.74 11.41
C PRO A 169 -1.06 -10.45 12.22
N TYR A 170 -1.15 -9.28 11.57
CA TYR A 170 -1.31 -8.00 12.25
C TYR A 170 -2.73 -7.75 12.81
N LEU A 171 -3.70 -8.57 12.40
CA LEU A 171 -5.06 -8.56 12.93
C LEU A 171 -5.33 -9.70 13.93
N ASP A 172 -4.28 -10.38 14.38
CA ASP A 172 -4.40 -11.37 15.45
C ASP A 172 -4.89 -10.70 16.76
N ASN A 173 -5.81 -11.38 17.47
CA ASN A 173 -6.46 -10.81 18.65
C ASN A 173 -5.46 -10.52 19.79
N ASP A 174 -4.48 -11.39 20.00
CA ASP A 174 -3.50 -11.24 21.09
C ASP A 174 -2.53 -10.10 20.77
N LEU A 175 -2.12 -9.98 19.50
CA LEU A 175 -1.32 -8.85 19.04
C LEU A 175 -2.10 -7.54 19.18
N VAL A 176 -3.35 -7.48 18.70
CA VAL A 176 -4.20 -6.29 18.79
C VAL A 176 -4.41 -5.89 20.25
N GLN A 177 -4.68 -6.85 21.14
CA GLN A 177 -4.85 -6.60 22.58
C GLN A 177 -3.56 -6.06 23.21
N THR A 178 -2.41 -6.63 22.84
CA THR A 178 -1.10 -6.18 23.31
C THR A 178 -0.82 -4.73 22.88
N VAL A 179 -1.04 -4.42 21.61
CA VAL A 179 -0.78 -3.09 21.03
C VAL A 179 -1.78 -2.06 21.55
N PHE A 180 -3.03 -2.46 21.81
CA PHE A 180 -4.03 -1.60 22.44
C PHE A 180 -3.63 -1.17 23.86
N ARG A 181 -2.93 -2.03 24.60
CA ARG A 181 -2.43 -1.73 25.97
C ARG A 181 -1.08 -1.05 25.98
N ALA A 182 -0.38 -1.00 24.86
CA ALA A 182 0.94 -0.39 24.76
C ALA A 182 0.87 1.15 24.95
N PRO A 183 1.93 1.79 25.47
CA PRO A 183 1.98 3.24 25.56
C PRO A 183 1.93 3.86 24.15
N LYS A 184 1.27 5.02 24.00
CA LYS A 184 1.15 5.71 22.71
C LYS A 184 2.49 5.98 22.04
N SER A 185 3.56 6.18 22.82
CA SER A 185 4.92 6.36 22.31
C SER A 185 5.43 5.16 21.50
N ALA A 186 4.98 3.94 21.81
CA ALA A 186 5.35 2.74 21.07
C ALA A 186 4.83 2.75 19.61
N LEU A 187 3.78 3.53 19.33
CA LEU A 187 3.19 3.66 18.00
C LEU A 187 3.77 4.82 17.19
N ALA A 188 4.59 5.68 17.81
CA ALA A 188 4.99 6.96 17.22
C ALA A 188 6.12 6.84 16.18
N THR A 189 6.93 5.79 16.27
CA THR A 189 8.16 5.63 15.46
C THR A 189 8.20 4.26 14.77
N TYR A 190 9.28 4.02 14.02
CA TYR A 190 9.55 2.73 13.40
C TYR A 190 10.29 1.79 14.36
N ASP A 191 10.68 2.25 15.55
CA ASP A 191 11.68 1.58 16.38
C ASP A 191 11.21 0.20 16.84
N VAL A 192 9.95 0.09 17.29
CA VAL A 192 9.37 -1.21 17.67
C VAL A 192 9.42 -2.19 16.49
N CYS A 193 9.00 -1.76 15.30
CA CYS A 193 9.02 -2.60 14.11
C CYS A 193 10.44 -3.01 13.71
N LEU A 194 11.39 -2.06 13.75
CA LEU A 194 12.78 -2.30 13.40
C LEU A 194 13.46 -3.22 14.41
N ASN A 195 13.24 -3.02 15.71
CA ASN A 195 13.77 -3.87 16.76
C ASN A 195 13.22 -5.30 16.64
N LEU A 196 11.91 -5.46 16.42
CA LEU A 196 11.32 -6.78 16.17
C LEU A 196 11.89 -7.47 14.93
N ILE A 197 12.29 -6.72 13.88
CA ILE A 197 13.01 -7.32 12.75
C ILE A 197 14.41 -7.75 13.18
N ALA A 198 15.14 -6.90 13.89
CA ALA A 198 16.50 -7.18 14.36
C ALA A 198 16.56 -8.43 15.26
N ASP A 199 15.62 -8.56 16.18
CA ASP A 199 15.50 -9.69 17.10
C ASP A 199 15.23 -11.01 16.36
N GLY A 200 14.42 -10.97 15.30
CA GLY A 200 14.16 -12.14 14.46
C GLY A 200 15.33 -12.47 13.51
N SER A 201 15.92 -11.45 12.89
CA SER A 201 17.02 -11.54 11.93
C SER A 201 17.74 -10.19 11.77
N SER A 202 18.97 -10.11 12.27
CA SER A 202 19.85 -8.95 12.08
C SER A 202 20.14 -8.66 10.60
N VAL A 203 20.27 -9.69 9.77
CA VAL A 203 20.52 -9.51 8.32
C VAL A 203 19.33 -8.84 7.63
N LEU A 204 18.09 -9.19 8.00
CA LEU A 204 16.91 -8.51 7.45
C LEU A 204 16.74 -7.08 7.97
N ARG A 205 17.28 -6.78 9.15
CA ARG A 205 17.27 -5.42 9.73
C ARG A 205 18.12 -4.44 8.93
N ASP A 206 19.12 -4.92 8.21
CA ASP A 206 20.01 -4.09 7.38
C ASP A 206 19.40 -3.71 6.02
N ILE A 207 18.29 -4.36 5.63
CA ILE A 207 17.56 -4.02 4.41
C ILE A 207 16.67 -2.80 4.70
N PRO A 208 16.90 -1.65 4.03
CA PRO A 208 16.03 -0.49 4.21
C PRO A 208 14.65 -0.75 3.61
N THR A 209 13.62 -0.10 4.17
CA THR A 209 12.26 -0.18 3.61
C THR A 209 12.17 0.52 2.25
N ASP A 210 11.03 0.36 1.61
CA ASP A 210 10.62 1.07 0.40
C ASP A 210 10.67 2.61 0.50
N ARG A 211 10.68 3.13 1.73
CA ARG A 211 10.79 4.56 2.04
C ARG A 211 12.17 4.96 2.56
N GLY A 212 13.17 4.08 2.42
CA GLY A 212 14.53 4.31 2.88
C GLY A 212 14.71 4.29 4.40
N VAL A 213 13.75 3.74 5.16
CA VAL A 213 13.84 3.64 6.63
C VAL A 213 14.65 2.40 7.02
N GLY A 214 15.47 2.48 8.06
CA GLY A 214 16.25 1.36 8.60
C GLY A 214 17.76 1.52 8.43
N ARG A 215 18.22 2.32 7.47
CA ARG A 215 19.64 2.65 7.34
C ARG A 215 20.01 3.84 8.23
N GLU A 216 21.04 3.71 9.05
CA GLU A 216 21.51 4.77 9.94
C GLU A 216 22.54 5.70 9.26
N GLY A 217 22.88 6.79 9.95
CA GLY A 217 23.87 7.77 9.49
C GLY A 217 23.41 8.71 8.36
N LEU A 218 24.35 9.49 7.82
CA LEU A 218 24.07 10.48 6.77
C LEU A 218 23.52 9.82 5.50
N GLY A 219 24.10 8.70 5.08
CA GLY A 219 23.65 7.96 3.90
C GLY A 219 22.20 7.48 4.02
N GLY A 220 21.79 7.01 5.20
CA GLY A 220 20.39 6.65 5.46
C GLY A 220 19.44 7.84 5.40
N LYS A 221 19.83 8.99 5.95
CA LYS A 221 19.04 10.23 5.86
C LYS A 221 18.86 10.71 4.41
N VAL A 222 19.93 10.65 3.60
CA VAL A 222 19.89 11.01 2.18
C VAL A 222 18.99 10.05 1.40
N LEU A 223 19.15 8.75 1.60
CA LEU A 223 18.30 7.74 0.97
C LEU A 223 16.83 7.97 1.31
N ARG A 224 16.49 8.10 2.60
CA ARG A 224 15.12 8.38 3.04
C ARG A 224 14.55 9.64 2.40
N LYS A 225 15.32 10.72 2.36
CA LYS A 225 14.88 11.98 1.74
C LYS A 225 14.63 11.83 0.24
N TRP A 226 15.49 11.07 -0.44
CA TRP A 226 15.37 10.74 -1.85
C TRP A 226 14.09 9.94 -2.13
N GLU A 227 13.89 8.81 -1.44
CA GLU A 227 12.68 7.98 -1.59
C GLU A 227 11.41 8.77 -1.26
N GLU A 228 11.40 9.55 -0.16
CA GLU A 228 10.24 10.39 0.18
C GLU A 228 9.93 11.44 -0.91
N THR A 229 10.95 11.93 -1.61
CA THR A 229 10.78 12.89 -2.72
C THR A 229 10.18 12.21 -3.94
N LEU A 230 10.66 11.01 -4.28
CA LEU A 230 10.12 10.22 -5.39
C LEU A 230 8.67 9.79 -5.15
N VAL A 231 8.33 9.32 -3.94
CA VAL A 231 6.94 9.02 -3.55
C VAL A 231 6.03 10.22 -3.79
N LYS A 232 6.47 11.42 -3.38
CA LYS A 232 5.69 12.65 -3.56
C LYS A 232 5.58 13.06 -5.02
N ALA A 233 6.65 12.90 -5.80
CA ALA A 233 6.64 13.17 -7.24
C ALA A 233 5.65 12.26 -7.97
N GLU A 234 5.66 10.96 -7.69
CA GLU A 234 4.67 10.02 -8.25
C GLU A 234 3.25 10.33 -7.79
N TYR A 235 3.04 10.62 -6.51
CA TYR A 235 1.72 10.99 -6.01
C TYR A 235 1.17 12.23 -6.71
N ALA A 236 2.00 13.28 -6.85
CA ALA A 236 1.65 14.48 -7.57
C ALA A 236 1.34 14.13 -9.03
N TYR A 237 2.13 13.28 -9.67
CA TYR A 237 1.92 12.91 -11.06
C TYR A 237 0.64 12.12 -11.30
N ASP A 238 0.30 11.15 -10.45
CA ASP A 238 -0.89 10.32 -10.68
C ASP A 238 -2.19 11.01 -10.27
N TYR A 239 -2.23 11.63 -9.08
CA TYR A 239 -3.49 12.02 -8.42
C TYR A 239 -3.49 13.46 -7.92
N GLY A 240 -2.32 14.01 -7.58
CA GLY A 240 -2.21 15.25 -6.80
C GLY A 240 -1.82 16.50 -7.60
N MET A 241 -1.70 16.41 -8.93
CA MET A 241 -1.17 17.50 -9.75
C MET A 241 -2.14 18.70 -9.77
N PRO A 242 -1.74 19.90 -9.30
CA PRO A 242 -2.55 21.09 -9.47
C PRO A 242 -2.74 21.41 -10.96
N GLN A 243 -3.89 21.99 -11.32
CA GLN A 243 -4.24 22.25 -12.72
C GLN A 243 -3.21 23.12 -13.47
N TRP A 244 -2.61 24.11 -12.79
CA TRP A 244 -1.56 24.93 -13.40
C TRP A 244 -0.31 24.10 -13.75
N LEU A 245 0.07 23.15 -12.89
CA LEU A 245 1.22 22.28 -13.12
C LEU A 245 0.90 21.24 -14.20
N ALA A 246 -0.35 20.78 -14.28
CA ALA A 246 -0.82 19.91 -15.36
C ALA A 246 -0.67 20.56 -16.74
N ARG A 247 -0.96 21.86 -16.85
CA ARG A 247 -0.75 22.63 -18.09
C ARG A 247 0.73 22.71 -18.48
N ILE A 248 1.61 22.98 -17.51
CA ILE A 248 3.07 23.01 -17.73
C ILE A 248 3.56 21.63 -18.16
N ASN A 249 3.19 20.59 -17.42
CA ASN A 249 3.55 19.20 -17.73
C ASN A 249 3.11 18.81 -19.15
N HIS A 250 1.92 19.23 -19.57
CA HIS A 250 1.43 18.99 -20.93
C HIS A 250 2.28 19.75 -21.98
N ALA A 251 2.61 21.01 -21.72
CA ALA A 251 3.45 21.81 -22.62
C ALA A 251 4.87 21.25 -22.81
N VAL A 252 5.41 20.55 -21.81
CA VAL A 252 6.74 19.91 -21.88
C VAL A 252 6.68 18.38 -22.04
N SER A 253 5.53 17.83 -22.45
CA SER A 253 5.29 16.38 -22.51
C SER A 253 6.28 15.61 -23.41
N ILE A 254 6.83 16.26 -24.44
CA ILE A 254 7.85 15.71 -25.35
C ILE A 254 9.14 15.31 -24.59
N LEU A 255 9.44 15.97 -23.48
CA LEU A 255 10.64 15.69 -22.68
C LEU A 255 10.49 14.41 -21.83
N HIS A 256 9.26 13.91 -21.65
CA HIS A 256 8.97 12.72 -20.85
C HIS A 256 9.61 12.73 -19.46
N LEU A 257 9.56 13.88 -18.77
CA LEU A 257 10.19 14.09 -17.45
C LEU A 257 9.68 13.10 -16.40
N GLU A 258 8.45 12.61 -16.57
CA GLU A 258 7.88 11.55 -15.72
C GLU A 258 8.72 10.30 -15.68
N ARG A 259 9.44 9.94 -16.76
CA ARG A 259 10.29 8.74 -16.81
C ARG A 259 11.41 8.78 -15.78
N VAL A 260 11.78 9.96 -15.27
CA VAL A 260 12.78 10.05 -14.21
C VAL A 260 12.26 9.41 -12.94
N PHE A 261 10.99 9.58 -12.57
CA PHE A 261 10.48 9.15 -11.26
C PHE A 261 9.37 8.09 -11.32
N LEU A 262 8.62 7.96 -12.41
CA LEU A 262 7.49 7.05 -12.52
C LEU A 262 7.90 5.58 -12.40
N GLY A 263 7.08 4.78 -11.71
CA GLY A 263 7.31 3.35 -11.51
C GLY A 263 8.39 3.01 -10.47
N ARG A 264 8.89 3.98 -9.70
CA ARG A 264 9.88 3.75 -8.63
C ARG A 264 9.24 3.38 -7.31
N HIS A 265 8.02 3.82 -6.99
CA HIS A 265 7.33 3.42 -5.76
C HIS A 265 6.03 2.69 -6.00
N LYS A 266 5.28 3.05 -7.05
CA LYS A 266 4.04 2.34 -7.38
C LYS A 266 4.25 1.46 -8.59
N PHE A 267 3.64 0.29 -8.54
CA PHE A 267 3.53 -0.58 -9.71
C PHE A 267 2.42 -0.10 -10.66
N ASN A 268 1.41 0.57 -10.11
CA ASN A 268 0.14 0.81 -10.77
C ASN A 268 0.07 2.22 -11.39
N HIS A 269 0.42 2.33 -12.68
CA HIS A 269 0.49 3.60 -13.40
C HIS A 269 -0.09 3.47 -14.82
N TYR A 270 -1.17 4.22 -15.09
CA TYR A 270 -1.87 4.19 -16.39
C TYR A 270 -1.81 5.50 -17.17
N ARG A 271 -1.31 6.59 -16.57
CA ARG A 271 -1.42 7.94 -17.18
C ARG A 271 -0.72 8.11 -18.53
N VAL A 272 0.30 7.31 -18.82
CA VAL A 272 1.09 7.38 -20.07
C VAL A 272 0.55 6.42 -21.14
N TRP A 273 -0.49 5.63 -20.83
CA TRP A 273 -1.11 4.67 -21.74
C TRP A 273 -2.47 5.15 -22.24
#